data_AF-A0A4Q1F0R1-F1
#
_entry.id   AF-A0A4Q1F0R1-F1
#
_cell.length_a   1.000
_cell.length_b   1.000
_cell.length_c   1.000
_cell.angle_alpha   90.00
_cell.angle_beta   90.00
_cell.angle_gamma   90.00
#
_symmetry.space_group_name_H-M   'P 1'
#
loop_
_entity.id
_entity.type
_entity.pdbx_description
1 polymer ?
#
loop_
_entity_poly.entity_id
_entity_poly.type
_entity_poly.pdbx_seq_one_letter_code
_entity_poly.pdbx_strand_id
1 'polypeptide(L)'
;MSYLDDILKSRRDTRHFTTDEVPDEVIQKALQAGHWAPSVGLTDATRYYIIKSKEVKTAIKELFLDYNKKAEELTDNPEQKELYRSLKLEAIEEAPLGLIIAYDRSVLNQFTIGTIGSNEAVKFSSVCAAQNIWLSLTEQGYGMGWVSIINYYQFKKILDLPENIEPLGYFCIGKPATNYNNQPMLQQLHWKQKSETPFCTEIDKIQKSNFIDLDLKQQSDTEINKDFSSLLQDKIDSKTKPIGALGTLETLAFQMATVYETLNPKITNPAIVVFAADHGIANHGVSAYPQDVTRQMVTNFLEGGAAINVFCSQNNIDLSIVDSGVNYDFPTNAKLINAKITKGTQSFLHVPAMSETELQLCLEKGKSIVDTIAKTGTNCIGFGEMGIGNTSTASVLMSLLTNLPIEDCVGKGTGVEDEKLIQKQNLLKSAIQNYSGQADLKQQLAYFGGFEILQIAGGMLAAYKNKMLILVDGFICSMAFLIASKINPDIKHNAVFCHCSAEKAHIKLLDYLNAKPILNLDLRLGEGTGCAVAFPILKSAEAFLNEMASFESAGISNKS
;
A
#
# COMPACT_ATOMS: atom_id res chain seq x y z
N MET A 1 -7.08 44.79 25.32
CA MET A 1 -7.53 43.44 24.90
C MET A 1 -7.70 43.47 23.40
N SER A 2 -6.96 42.66 22.65
CA SER A 2 -7.28 42.42 21.24
C SER A 2 -8.54 41.57 21.16
N TYR A 3 -9.43 41.83 20.20
CA TYR A 3 -10.57 40.96 19.98
C TYR A 3 -10.08 39.65 19.34
N LEU A 4 -10.73 38.52 19.63
CA LEU A 4 -10.35 37.21 19.07
C LEU A 4 -10.30 37.22 17.54
N ASP A 5 -11.19 37.98 16.89
CA ASP A 5 -11.21 38.17 15.44
C ASP A 5 -9.91 38.82 14.92
N ASP A 6 -9.35 39.78 15.66
CA ASP A 6 -8.09 40.43 15.31
C ASP A 6 -6.92 39.45 15.40
N ILE A 7 -6.88 38.61 16.44
CA ILE A 7 -5.86 37.57 16.60
C ILE A 7 -5.98 36.56 15.46
N LEU A 8 -7.20 36.13 15.13
CA LEU A 8 -7.43 35.22 14.01
C LEU A 8 -6.94 35.85 12.70
N LYS A 9 -7.23 37.12 12.42
CA LYS A 9 -6.79 37.76 11.17
C LYS A 9 -5.29 38.01 11.13
N SER A 10 -4.67 38.34 12.26
CA SER A 10 -3.24 38.71 12.33
C SER A 10 -2.28 37.53 12.45
N ARG A 11 -2.74 36.36 12.95
CA ARG A 11 -1.92 35.15 13.06
C ARG A 11 -1.37 34.75 11.70
N ARG A 12 -0.10 34.33 11.68
CA ARG A 12 0.57 33.94 10.44
C ARG A 12 1.74 33.02 10.71
N ASP A 13 2.11 32.28 9.67
CA ASP A 13 3.36 31.54 9.59
C ASP A 13 4.54 32.52 9.55
N THR A 14 5.22 32.68 10.68
CA THR A 14 6.30 33.68 10.84
C THR A 14 7.62 33.05 10.42
N ARG A 15 8.31 33.69 9.47
CA ARG A 15 9.55 33.15 8.87
C ARG A 15 10.80 33.96 9.20
N HIS A 16 10.65 35.11 9.85
CA HIS A 16 11.76 35.94 10.30
C HIS A 16 11.47 36.47 11.69
N PHE A 17 12.45 36.32 12.58
CA PHE A 17 12.34 36.66 14.00
C PHE A 17 13.42 37.68 14.38
N THR A 18 13.12 38.54 15.34
CA THR A 18 14.17 39.30 16.03
C THR A 18 14.95 38.36 16.95
N THR A 19 16.13 38.79 17.39
CA THR A 19 16.96 38.07 18.36
C THR A 19 16.53 38.32 19.81
N ASP A 20 15.40 38.99 20.03
CA ASP A 20 14.87 39.26 21.37
C ASP A 20 14.54 37.94 22.09
N GLU A 21 14.91 37.83 23.35
CA GLU A 21 14.55 36.66 24.16
C GLU A 21 13.02 36.55 24.30
N VAL A 22 12.52 35.31 24.31
CA VAL A 22 11.12 35.02 24.62
C VAL A 22 11.02 34.72 26.12
N PRO A 23 10.32 35.55 26.91
CA PRO A 23 10.17 35.32 28.34
C PRO A 23 9.49 33.98 28.63
N ASP A 24 9.91 33.29 29.69
CA ASP A 24 9.35 31.99 30.05
C ASP A 24 7.82 32.06 30.32
N GLU A 25 7.33 33.18 30.88
CA GLU A 25 5.89 33.41 31.09
C GLU A 25 5.08 33.37 29.78
N VAL A 26 5.67 33.86 28.68
CA VAL A 26 5.03 33.87 27.36
C VAL A 26 4.84 32.45 26.85
N ILE A 27 5.88 31.62 26.98
CA ILE A 27 5.85 30.22 26.57
C ILE A 27 4.91 29.42 27.47
N GLN A 28 4.94 29.64 28.79
CA GLN A 28 4.04 28.97 29.72
C GLN A 28 2.57 29.25 29.40
N LYS A 29 2.23 30.52 29.15
CA LYS A 29 0.86 30.89 28.74
C LYS A 29 0.47 30.25 27.41
N ALA A 30 1.39 30.19 26.45
CA ALA A 30 1.14 29.57 25.15
C ALA A 30 0.92 28.05 25.26
N LEU A 31 1.77 27.34 26.01
CA LEU A 31 1.63 25.90 26.25
C LEU A 31 0.35 25.59 27.03
N GLN A 32 -0.03 26.43 27.98
CA GLN A 32 -1.30 26.28 28.70
C GLN A 32 -2.51 26.42 27.76
N ALA A 33 -2.46 27.35 26.81
CA ALA A 33 -3.50 27.46 25.77
C ALA A 33 -3.53 26.21 24.87
N GLY A 34 -2.36 25.66 24.54
CA GLY A 34 -2.23 24.38 23.84
C GLY A 34 -2.87 23.22 24.60
N HIS A 35 -2.66 23.14 25.91
CA HIS A 35 -3.23 22.10 26.77
C HIS A 35 -4.77 22.21 26.89
N TRP A 36 -5.33 23.41 26.80
CA TRP A 36 -6.79 23.61 26.75
C TRP A 36 -7.43 23.29 25.39
N ALA A 37 -6.65 22.91 24.39
CA ALA A 37 -7.19 22.56 23.09
C ALA A 37 -8.10 21.31 23.18
N PRO A 38 -9.18 21.25 22.37
CA PRO A 38 -10.02 20.08 22.32
C PRO A 38 -9.21 18.86 21.89
N SER A 39 -9.44 17.73 22.54
CA SER A 39 -8.85 16.44 22.18
C SER A 39 -9.92 15.36 22.11
N VAL A 40 -9.79 14.48 21.12
CA VAL A 40 -10.69 13.32 20.99
C VAL A 40 -10.53 12.46 22.23
N GLY A 41 -11.66 12.14 22.86
CA GLY A 41 -11.71 11.28 24.04
C GLY A 41 -11.03 11.82 25.29
N LEU A 42 -10.62 13.09 25.33
CA LEU A 42 -9.78 13.65 26.41
C LEU A 42 -8.49 12.86 26.63
N THR A 43 -7.89 12.38 25.54
CA THR A 43 -6.72 11.47 25.54
C THR A 43 -5.44 12.05 26.13
N ASP A 44 -5.34 13.37 26.29
CA ASP A 44 -4.14 14.10 26.75
C ASP A 44 -2.84 13.61 26.08
N ALA A 45 -2.91 13.38 24.77
CA ALA A 45 -1.84 12.75 24.00
C ALA A 45 -0.74 13.73 23.57
N THR A 46 -0.98 15.04 23.63
CA THR A 46 -0.05 16.04 23.12
C THR A 46 1.17 16.15 24.04
N ARG A 47 2.36 16.27 23.45
CA ARG A 47 3.65 16.48 24.14
C ARG A 47 4.37 17.69 23.54
N TYR A 48 5.13 18.38 24.38
CA TYR A 48 5.86 19.58 24.00
C TYR A 48 7.33 19.46 24.40
N TYR A 49 8.26 19.80 23.50
CA TYR A 49 9.69 19.83 23.79
C TYR A 49 10.27 21.18 23.39
N ILE A 50 10.88 21.89 24.36
CA ILE A 50 11.48 23.21 24.14
C ILE A 50 12.97 23.05 23.82
N ILE A 51 13.42 23.69 22.75
CA ILE A 51 14.81 23.67 22.28
C ILE A 51 15.39 25.09 22.38
N LYS A 52 16.23 25.31 23.40
CA LYS A 52 17.05 26.52 23.55
C LYS A 52 18.50 26.34 23.06
N SER A 53 19.01 25.09 23.05
CA SER A 53 20.40 24.79 22.66
C SER A 53 20.69 25.15 21.21
N LYS A 54 21.78 25.90 20.99
CA LYS A 54 22.26 26.27 19.65
C LYS A 54 22.75 25.04 18.88
N GLU A 55 23.47 24.14 19.54
CA GLU A 55 23.98 22.89 18.95
C GLU A 55 22.84 22.04 18.38
N VAL A 56 21.75 21.89 19.14
CA VAL A 56 20.58 21.14 18.70
C VAL A 56 19.90 21.83 17.51
N LYS A 57 19.76 23.16 17.54
CA LYS A 57 19.19 23.92 16.41
C LYS A 57 20.04 23.79 15.14
N THR A 58 21.37 23.81 15.25
CA THR A 58 22.28 23.60 14.12
C THR A 58 22.12 22.20 13.53
N ALA A 59 22.05 21.15 14.37
CA ALA A 59 21.81 19.78 13.90
C ALA A 59 20.45 19.62 13.18
N ILE A 60 19.39 20.28 13.69
CA ILE A 60 18.07 20.30 13.05
C ILE A 60 18.14 21.02 11.69
N LYS A 61 18.89 22.14 11.61
CA LYS A 61 19.08 22.88 10.36
C LYS A 61 19.83 22.04 9.31
N GLU A 62 20.84 21.27 9.70
CA GLU A 62 21.55 20.36 8.80
C GLU A 62 20.60 19.31 8.19
N LEU A 63 19.76 18.66 9.03
CA LEU A 63 18.74 17.73 8.53
C LEU A 63 17.78 18.37 7.52
N PHE A 64 17.38 19.62 7.79
CA PHE A 64 16.53 20.38 6.88
C PHE A 64 17.25 20.64 5.55
N LEU A 65 18.51 21.07 5.57
CA LEU A 65 19.29 21.36 4.36
C LEU A 65 19.47 20.11 3.48
N ASP A 66 19.75 18.96 4.09
CA ASP A 66 19.87 17.68 3.39
C ASP A 66 18.56 17.27 2.70
N TYR A 67 17.42 17.46 3.37
CA TYR A 67 16.11 17.16 2.77
C TYR A 67 15.73 18.20 1.70
N ASN A 68 16.04 19.48 1.92
CA ASN A 68 15.76 20.56 0.98
C ASN A 68 16.48 20.33 -0.36
N LYS A 69 17.73 19.86 -0.31
CA LYS A 69 18.49 19.48 -1.52
C LYS A 69 17.81 18.35 -2.30
N LYS A 70 17.30 17.32 -1.61
CA LYS A 70 16.52 16.23 -2.25
C LYS A 70 15.21 16.73 -2.86
N ALA A 71 14.52 17.65 -2.20
CA ALA A 71 13.28 18.24 -2.72
C ALA A 71 13.53 19.13 -3.95
N GLU A 72 14.67 19.84 -4.00
CA GLU A 72 15.10 20.63 -5.15
C GLU A 72 15.33 19.78 -6.40
N GLU A 73 15.93 18.59 -6.24
CA GLU A 73 16.18 17.64 -7.34
C GLU A 73 14.87 17.10 -7.96
N LEU A 74 13.75 17.16 -7.24
CA LEU A 74 12.42 16.67 -7.65
C LEU A 74 11.51 17.75 -8.27
N THR A 75 11.98 19.00 -8.42
CA THR A 75 11.17 20.10 -8.99
C THR A 75 11.52 20.33 -10.46
N ASP A 76 10.57 20.14 -11.38
CA ASP A 76 10.85 20.12 -12.82
C ASP A 76 11.01 21.52 -13.48
N ASN A 77 10.53 22.60 -12.85
CA ASN A 77 10.51 23.95 -13.43
C ASN A 77 11.68 24.85 -12.93
N PRO A 78 12.52 25.40 -13.83
CA PRO A 78 13.62 26.31 -13.49
C PRO A 78 13.21 27.59 -12.74
N GLU A 79 12.08 28.22 -13.10
CA GLU A 79 11.60 29.46 -12.47
C GLU A 79 11.09 29.19 -11.04
N GLN A 80 10.43 28.05 -10.83
CA GLN A 80 10.00 27.61 -9.50
C GLN A 80 11.20 27.23 -8.63
N LYS A 81 12.26 26.66 -9.20
CA LYS A 81 13.52 26.38 -8.49
C LYS A 81 14.17 27.67 -8.00
N GLU A 82 14.23 28.71 -8.82
CA GLU A 82 14.81 30.01 -8.44
C GLU A 82 13.97 30.74 -7.38
N LEU A 83 12.64 30.68 -7.49
CA LEU A 83 11.72 31.23 -6.49
C LEU A 83 11.70 30.42 -5.18
N TYR A 84 11.92 29.11 -5.23
CA TYR A 84 12.08 28.25 -4.06
C TYR A 84 13.40 28.53 -3.32
N ARG A 85 14.49 28.79 -4.06
CA ARG A 85 15.79 29.19 -3.50
C ARG A 85 15.75 30.54 -2.76
N SER A 86 14.87 31.45 -3.17
CA SER A 86 14.74 32.76 -2.51
C SER A 86 13.98 32.71 -1.17
N LEU A 87 13.23 31.62 -0.92
CA LEU A 87 12.59 31.33 0.36
C LEU A 87 13.59 30.71 1.35
N LYS A 88 14.70 31.40 1.62
CA LYS A 88 15.69 30.97 2.62
C LYS A 88 15.05 30.86 4.00
N LEU A 89 15.13 29.68 4.62
CA LEU A 89 14.69 29.42 5.99
C LEU A 89 15.83 29.69 6.98
N GLU A 90 16.07 30.98 7.23
CA GLU A 90 17.06 31.45 8.21
C GLU A 90 16.53 31.32 9.66
N ALA A 91 15.22 31.09 9.83
CA ALA A 91 14.52 31.07 11.10
C ALA A 91 14.93 30.00 12.13
N ILE A 92 15.50 28.84 11.74
CA ILE A 92 15.78 27.75 12.70
C ILE A 92 16.82 28.18 13.74
N GLU A 93 17.86 28.90 13.28
CA GLU A 93 18.94 29.39 14.14
C GLU A 93 18.67 30.82 14.63
N GLU A 94 17.98 31.65 13.84
CA GLU A 94 17.62 33.01 14.23
C GLU A 94 16.59 33.07 15.35
N ALA A 95 15.62 32.14 15.35
CA ALA A 95 14.57 32.14 16.35
C ALA A 95 15.17 31.85 17.74
N PRO A 96 14.84 32.67 18.75
CA PRO A 96 15.33 32.48 20.12
C PRO A 96 14.91 31.13 20.71
N LEU A 97 13.76 30.58 20.29
CA LEU A 97 13.24 29.32 20.81
C LEU A 97 12.74 28.38 19.70
N GLY A 98 13.10 27.10 19.81
CA GLY A 98 12.47 26.01 19.07
C GLY A 98 11.44 25.29 19.93
N LEU A 99 10.34 24.85 19.35
CA LEU A 99 9.30 24.06 20.00
C LEU A 99 8.97 22.86 19.11
N ILE A 100 8.96 21.67 19.70
CA ILE A 100 8.41 20.47 19.07
C ILE A 100 7.06 20.22 19.69
N ILE A 101 6.04 20.17 18.85
CA ILE A 101 4.72 19.68 19.23
C ILE A 101 4.65 18.24 18.71
N ALA A 102 4.32 17.30 19.58
CA ALA A 102 4.25 15.88 19.25
C ALA A 102 2.99 15.26 19.85
N TYR A 103 2.67 14.04 19.43
CA TYR A 103 1.61 13.23 20.02
C TYR A 103 2.14 11.87 20.44
N ASP A 104 1.65 11.38 21.57
CA ASP A 104 2.01 10.09 22.15
C ASP A 104 1.04 9.02 21.67
N ARG A 105 1.52 8.09 20.84
CA ARG A 105 0.70 6.99 20.33
C ARG A 105 0.34 5.97 21.40
N SER A 106 1.07 5.91 22.52
CA SER A 106 0.85 4.88 23.54
C SER A 106 -0.52 4.98 24.21
N VAL A 107 -1.18 6.15 24.14
CA VAL A 107 -2.54 6.35 24.63
C VAL A 107 -3.57 5.46 23.91
N LEU A 108 -3.25 4.98 22.71
CA LEU A 108 -4.10 4.06 21.94
C LEU A 108 -4.04 2.62 22.48
N ASN A 109 -3.09 2.31 23.37
CA ASN A 109 -3.00 1.00 24.01
C ASN A 109 -4.05 0.81 25.12
N GLN A 110 -4.81 1.85 25.45
CA GLN A 110 -5.86 1.83 26.46
C GLN A 110 -7.18 2.32 25.85
N PHE A 111 -8.29 1.68 26.22
CA PHE A 111 -9.60 2.05 25.72
C PHE A 111 -9.98 3.47 26.14
N THR A 112 -10.21 4.36 25.16
CA THR A 112 -10.74 5.71 25.39
C THR A 112 -11.86 6.01 24.39
N ILE A 113 -12.96 6.62 24.85
CA ILE A 113 -14.13 6.94 23.99
C ILE A 113 -13.67 7.79 22.79
N GLY A 114 -14.05 7.39 21.57
CA GLY A 114 -13.67 8.11 20.33
C GLY A 114 -12.30 7.77 19.76
N THR A 115 -11.48 6.95 20.45
CA THR A 115 -10.12 6.56 19.98
C THR A 115 -10.05 5.22 19.25
N ILE A 116 -11.13 4.43 19.29
CA ILE A 116 -11.28 3.15 18.58
C ILE A 116 -11.14 3.33 17.05
N GLY A 117 -11.12 4.58 16.55
CA GLY A 117 -11.22 4.89 15.13
C GLY A 117 -9.98 5.35 14.36
N SER A 118 -8.92 5.94 14.93
CA SER A 118 -7.69 6.26 14.14
C SER A 118 -6.57 6.95 14.92
N ASN A 119 -5.32 6.61 14.59
CA ASN A 119 -4.12 7.40 14.91
C ASN A 119 -4.25 8.88 14.45
N GLU A 120 -4.99 9.13 13.37
CA GLU A 120 -5.22 10.48 12.84
C GLU A 120 -6.02 11.36 13.81
N ALA A 121 -6.99 10.82 14.54
CA ALA A 121 -7.76 11.60 15.53
C ALA A 121 -6.87 12.16 16.66
N VAL A 122 -5.90 11.37 17.12
CA VAL A 122 -4.93 11.78 18.14
C VAL A 122 -4.02 12.88 17.58
N LYS A 123 -3.50 12.68 16.37
CA LYS A 123 -2.71 13.68 15.65
C LYS A 123 -3.47 14.99 15.44
N PHE A 124 -4.74 14.96 15.05
CA PHE A 124 -5.57 16.15 14.87
C PHE A 124 -5.83 16.90 16.18
N SER A 125 -5.91 16.18 17.30
CA SER A 125 -5.98 16.80 18.63
C SER A 125 -4.73 17.66 18.91
N SER A 126 -3.54 17.18 18.53
CA SER A 126 -2.31 17.98 18.64
C SER A 126 -2.22 19.13 17.63
N VAL A 127 -2.89 19.03 16.47
CA VAL A 127 -3.06 20.17 15.54
C VAL A 127 -3.89 21.27 16.17
N CYS A 128 -4.98 20.93 16.90
CA CYS A 128 -5.76 21.91 17.66
C CYS A 128 -4.89 22.60 18.73
N ALA A 129 -4.05 21.84 19.43
CA ALA A 129 -3.10 22.39 20.40
C ALA A 129 -2.10 23.38 19.75
N ALA A 130 -1.54 23.02 18.59
CA ALA A 130 -0.66 23.92 17.84
C ALA A 130 -1.36 25.22 17.43
N GLN A 131 -2.61 25.15 16.98
CA GLN A 131 -3.41 26.34 16.65
C GLN A 131 -3.65 27.23 17.88
N ASN A 132 -3.96 26.67 19.05
CA ASN A 132 -4.14 27.46 20.28
C ASN A 132 -2.84 28.14 20.74
N ILE A 133 -1.71 27.43 20.68
CA ILE A 133 -0.38 28.01 20.94
C ILE A 133 -0.13 29.19 20.00
N TRP A 134 -0.44 29.05 18.72
CA TRP A 134 -0.27 30.12 17.72
C TRP A 134 -1.08 31.37 18.05
N LEU A 135 -2.34 31.19 18.44
CA LEU A 135 -3.24 32.28 18.82
C LEU A 135 -2.74 32.98 20.10
N SER A 136 -2.32 32.20 21.10
CA SER A 136 -1.79 32.76 22.35
C SER A 136 -0.48 33.50 22.16
N LEU A 137 0.43 33.02 21.31
CA LEU A 137 1.65 33.76 20.98
C LEU A 137 1.32 35.07 20.26
N THR A 138 0.39 35.02 19.30
CA THR A 138 -0.05 36.20 18.53
C THR A 138 -0.67 37.27 19.45
N GLU A 139 -1.54 36.87 20.38
CA GLU A 139 -2.11 37.76 21.41
C GLU A 139 -1.04 38.47 22.25
N GLN A 140 0.06 37.77 22.53
CA GLN A 140 1.18 38.27 23.33
C GLN A 140 2.20 39.08 22.51
N GLY A 141 1.99 39.27 21.20
CA GLY A 141 2.90 39.98 20.32
C GLY A 141 4.08 39.14 19.79
N TYR A 142 4.01 37.82 19.93
CA TYR A 142 5.00 36.86 19.43
C TYR A 142 4.46 36.10 18.23
N GLY A 143 5.36 35.48 17.47
CA GLY A 143 5.05 34.65 16.31
C GLY A 143 5.49 33.21 16.50
N MET A 144 4.87 32.32 15.73
CA MET A 144 5.32 30.96 15.53
C MET A 144 5.50 30.71 14.03
N GLY A 145 6.49 29.91 13.66
CA GLY A 145 6.78 29.51 12.28
C GLY A 145 6.88 28.00 12.18
N TRP A 146 6.21 27.37 11.21
CA TRP A 146 6.23 25.91 11.05
C TRP A 146 7.29 25.49 10.02
N VAL A 147 8.25 24.69 10.45
CA VAL A 147 9.21 24.01 9.57
C VAL A 147 8.65 22.65 9.13
N SER A 148 8.14 22.57 7.90
CA SER A 148 7.39 21.41 7.39
C SER A 148 8.22 20.38 6.61
N ILE A 149 9.54 20.60 6.47
CA ILE A 149 10.41 19.83 5.57
C ILE A 149 11.50 19.15 6.41
N ILE A 150 11.13 18.09 7.13
CA ILE A 150 12.06 17.36 8.00
C ILE A 150 11.85 15.85 7.81
N ASN A 151 12.94 15.10 7.67
CA ASN A 151 12.93 13.65 7.78
C ASN A 151 12.66 13.27 9.24
N TYR A 152 11.41 12.96 9.59
CA TYR A 152 11.00 12.66 10.96
C TYR A 152 11.71 11.45 11.59
N TYR A 153 12.17 10.49 10.78
CA TYR A 153 12.96 9.35 11.28
C TYR A 153 14.33 9.80 11.79
N GLN A 154 15.09 10.54 10.97
CA GLN A 154 16.39 11.08 11.38
C GLN A 154 16.22 12.11 12.51
N PHE A 155 15.16 12.92 12.44
CA PHE A 155 14.83 13.91 13.46
C PHE A 155 14.58 13.28 14.84
N LYS A 156 13.79 12.20 14.92
CA LYS A 156 13.60 11.44 16.17
C LYS A 156 14.92 10.86 16.68
N LYS A 157 15.76 10.36 15.77
CA LYS A 157 17.06 9.75 16.12
C LYS A 157 18.06 10.75 16.69
N ILE A 158 18.19 11.95 16.11
CA ILE A 158 19.14 12.96 16.60
C ILE A 158 18.70 13.57 17.94
N LEU A 159 17.39 13.55 18.23
CA LEU A 159 16.80 14.12 19.44
C LEU A 159 16.52 13.06 20.53
N ASP A 160 16.82 11.79 20.26
CA ASP A 160 16.54 10.65 21.14
C ASP A 160 15.07 10.61 21.62
N LEU A 161 14.14 10.89 20.69
CA LEU A 161 12.70 10.85 21.01
C LEU A 161 12.22 9.38 21.09
N PRO A 162 11.39 9.02 22.10
CA PRO A 162 10.85 7.67 22.21
C PRO A 162 10.06 7.26 20.97
N GLU A 163 10.06 5.96 20.67
CA GLU A 163 9.44 5.42 19.46
C GLU A 163 7.94 5.72 19.38
N ASN A 164 7.23 5.72 20.52
CA ASN A 164 5.81 6.06 20.62
C ASN A 164 5.50 7.55 20.46
N ILE A 165 6.50 8.43 20.49
CA ILE A 165 6.32 9.88 20.33
C ILE A 165 6.46 10.28 18.87
N GLU A 166 5.45 10.94 18.34
CA GLU A 166 5.42 11.39 16.95
C GLU A 166 5.40 12.91 16.84
N PRO A 167 6.45 13.52 16.29
CA PRO A 167 6.46 14.95 16.03
C PRO A 167 5.37 15.33 15.02
N LEU A 168 4.56 16.33 15.38
CA LEU A 168 3.71 17.05 14.43
C LEU A 168 4.54 17.98 13.54
N GLY A 169 5.57 18.59 14.12
CA GLY A 169 6.50 19.49 13.43
C GLY A 169 7.49 20.15 14.38
N TYR A 170 8.48 20.83 13.80
CA TYR A 170 9.37 21.75 14.51
C TYR A 170 8.90 23.19 14.26
N PHE A 171 8.77 23.95 15.34
CA PHE A 171 8.23 25.30 15.33
C PHE A 171 9.26 26.30 15.86
N CYS A 172 9.50 27.36 15.10
CA CYS A 172 10.32 28.49 15.55
C CYS A 172 9.43 29.49 16.28
N ILE A 173 9.86 29.99 17.44
CA ILE A 173 9.13 30.99 18.24
C ILE A 173 10.05 32.17 18.54
N GLY A 174 9.51 33.37 18.36
CA GLY A 174 10.20 34.64 18.62
C GLY A 174 9.30 35.84 18.33
N LYS A 175 9.82 37.06 18.53
CA LYS A 175 9.11 38.26 18.05
C LYS A 175 9.25 38.37 16.53
N PRO A 176 8.17 38.62 15.77
CA PRO A 176 8.28 38.79 14.33
C PRO A 176 9.17 39.98 13.97
N ALA A 177 10.16 39.79 13.09
CA ALA A 177 11.04 40.87 12.63
C ALA A 177 10.30 41.94 11.81
N THR A 178 9.17 41.56 11.21
CA THR A 178 8.31 42.43 10.41
C THR A 178 6.83 42.11 10.67
N ASN A 179 5.98 43.14 10.57
CA ASN A 179 4.54 43.00 10.76
C ASN A 179 3.77 42.62 9.47
N TYR A 180 4.46 42.62 8.31
CA TYR A 180 3.91 42.34 6.97
C TYR A 180 2.54 42.98 6.71
N ASN A 181 2.28 44.20 7.20
CA ASN A 181 0.97 44.86 7.09
C ASN A 181 -0.23 43.96 7.49
N ASN A 182 -0.03 43.05 8.45
CA ASN A 182 -1.00 42.03 8.86
C ASN A 182 -1.46 41.07 7.74
N GLN A 183 -0.63 40.81 6.73
CA GLN A 183 -0.85 39.81 5.68
C GLN A 183 0.18 38.68 5.74
N PRO A 184 -0.16 37.44 5.34
CA PRO A 184 0.81 36.36 5.18
C PRO A 184 1.89 36.72 4.15
N MET A 185 3.16 36.45 4.47
CA MET A 185 4.31 36.79 3.61
C MET A 185 4.16 36.25 2.17
N LEU A 186 3.66 35.02 2.02
CA LEU A 186 3.44 34.41 0.69
C LEU A 186 2.37 35.14 -0.15
N GLN A 187 1.41 35.82 0.47
CA GLN A 187 0.45 36.65 -0.26
C GLN A 187 1.09 37.95 -0.76
N GLN A 188 1.96 38.56 0.06
CA GLN A 188 2.72 39.76 -0.35
C GLN A 188 3.73 39.46 -1.47
N LEU A 189 4.32 38.26 -1.45
CA LEU A 189 5.20 37.78 -2.51
C LEU A 189 4.43 37.26 -3.74
N HIS A 190 3.11 37.48 -3.82
CA HIS A 190 2.23 37.04 -4.92
C HIS A 190 2.28 35.53 -5.22
N TRP A 191 2.66 34.70 -4.24
CA TRP A 191 2.78 33.24 -4.42
C TRP A 191 1.43 32.55 -4.60
N LYS A 192 0.43 32.94 -3.79
CA LYS A 192 -0.96 32.46 -3.89
C LYS A 192 -1.89 33.38 -3.11
N GLN A 193 -3.05 33.71 -3.66
CA GLN A 193 -4.10 34.42 -2.94
C GLN A 193 -5.06 33.42 -2.25
N LYS A 194 -5.42 33.71 -1.01
CA LYS A 194 -6.43 32.93 -0.26
C LYS A 194 -7.81 33.50 -0.58
N SER A 195 -8.80 32.63 -0.79
CA SER A 195 -10.20 33.05 -0.89
C SER A 195 -10.64 33.81 0.36
N GLU A 196 -11.43 34.87 0.18
CA GLU A 196 -12.00 35.66 1.29
C GLU A 196 -13.08 34.88 2.05
N THR A 197 -13.80 34.00 1.36
CA THR A 197 -14.86 33.16 1.93
C THR A 197 -14.54 31.67 1.79
N PRO A 198 -15.00 30.83 2.75
CA PRO A 198 -14.86 29.39 2.66
C PRO A 198 -15.75 28.85 1.53
N PHE A 199 -15.24 27.87 0.79
CA PHE A 199 -16.06 27.08 -0.12
C PHE A 199 -16.90 26.09 0.70
N CYS A 200 -18.22 26.22 0.64
CA CYS A 200 -19.16 25.34 1.32
C CYS A 200 -20.10 24.71 0.28
N THR A 201 -20.23 23.39 0.29
CA THR A 201 -21.21 22.67 -0.52
C THR A 201 -21.99 21.76 0.40
N GLU A 202 -23.32 21.88 0.38
CA GLU A 202 -24.21 20.98 1.09
C GLU A 202 -24.23 19.63 0.38
N ILE A 203 -24.05 18.55 1.15
CA ILE A 203 -24.17 17.17 0.65
C ILE A 203 -25.55 16.68 1.09
N ASP A 204 -26.52 16.70 0.18
CA ASP A 204 -27.93 16.34 0.41
C ASP A 204 -28.28 14.91 -0.06
N LYS A 205 -27.33 14.25 -0.74
CA LYS A 205 -27.52 12.94 -1.37
C LYS A 205 -26.44 11.95 -0.95
N ILE A 206 -26.89 10.73 -0.66
CA ILE A 206 -26.01 9.57 -0.45
C ILE A 206 -25.74 8.94 -1.82
N GLN A 207 -24.47 8.84 -2.21
CA GLN A 207 -24.08 8.00 -3.33
C GLN A 207 -24.15 6.52 -2.91
N LYS A 208 -24.95 5.72 -3.60
CA LYS A 208 -24.89 4.26 -3.48
C LYS A 208 -23.70 3.76 -4.33
N SER A 209 -22.62 3.34 -3.67
CA SER A 209 -21.53 2.64 -4.36
C SER A 209 -21.99 1.22 -4.72
N ASN A 210 -21.84 0.84 -5.99
CA ASN A 210 -22.02 -0.55 -6.42
C ASN A 210 -20.79 -1.35 -5.98
N PHE A 211 -20.84 -1.87 -4.75
CA PHE A 211 -19.79 -2.72 -4.23
C PHE A 211 -19.70 -4.05 -4.99
N ILE A 212 -18.54 -4.70 -4.92
CA ILE A 212 -18.41 -6.09 -5.36
C ILE A 212 -19.35 -6.93 -4.52
N ASP A 213 -20.37 -7.46 -5.19
CA ASP A 213 -21.27 -8.44 -4.63
C ASP A 213 -20.50 -9.76 -4.44
N LEU A 214 -20.38 -10.19 -3.19
CA LEU A 214 -19.71 -11.43 -2.80
C LEU A 214 -20.62 -12.65 -2.97
N ASP A 215 -21.90 -12.44 -3.30
CA ASP A 215 -22.81 -13.54 -3.63
C ASP A 215 -22.31 -14.28 -4.87
N LEU A 216 -22.28 -15.61 -4.75
CA LEU A 216 -21.83 -16.54 -5.79
C LEU A 216 -22.64 -16.32 -7.06
N LYS A 217 -22.08 -15.60 -8.03
CA LYS A 217 -22.69 -15.50 -9.36
C LYS A 217 -22.32 -16.76 -10.14
N GLN A 218 -23.26 -17.69 -10.23
CA GLN A 218 -23.35 -18.55 -11.42
C GLN A 218 -23.79 -17.66 -12.57
N GLN A 219 -22.84 -17.02 -13.26
CA GLN A 219 -23.13 -16.49 -14.58
C GLN A 219 -22.87 -17.58 -15.62
N SER A 220 -23.83 -17.65 -16.55
CA SER A 220 -23.97 -18.61 -17.62
C SER A 220 -22.70 -18.75 -18.44
N ASP A 221 -22.38 -20.00 -18.78
CA ASP A 221 -21.39 -20.41 -19.77
C ASP A 221 -21.24 -19.34 -20.85
N THR A 222 -20.10 -18.65 -20.88
CA THR A 222 -19.61 -18.09 -22.14
C THR A 222 -19.40 -19.29 -23.06
N GLU A 223 -20.43 -19.66 -23.83
CA GLU A 223 -20.27 -20.56 -24.96
C GLU A 223 -19.22 -19.92 -25.85
N ILE A 224 -17.98 -20.40 -25.72
CA ILE A 224 -16.94 -20.12 -26.69
C ILE A 224 -17.55 -20.57 -28.02
N ASN A 225 -17.67 -19.64 -28.96
CA ASN A 225 -18.17 -19.96 -30.29
C ASN A 225 -17.34 -21.14 -30.82
N LYS A 226 -17.99 -22.30 -30.99
CA LYS A 226 -17.33 -23.56 -31.36
C LYS A 226 -16.49 -23.38 -32.63
N ASP A 227 -16.90 -22.48 -33.51
CA ASP A 227 -16.18 -22.13 -34.73
C ASP A 227 -14.83 -21.47 -34.42
N PHE A 228 -14.75 -20.54 -33.45
CA PHE A 228 -13.49 -19.89 -33.09
C PHE A 228 -12.50 -20.87 -32.46
N SER A 229 -12.98 -21.73 -31.54
CA SER A 229 -12.14 -22.74 -30.90
C SER A 229 -11.57 -23.73 -31.92
N SER A 230 -12.37 -24.15 -32.91
CA SER A 230 -11.91 -25.04 -33.98
C SER A 230 -10.85 -24.35 -34.84
N LEU A 231 -11.13 -23.12 -35.30
CA LEU A 231 -10.19 -22.35 -36.13
C LEU A 231 -8.85 -22.10 -35.42
N LEU A 232 -8.90 -21.84 -34.12
CA LEU A 232 -7.70 -21.65 -33.30
C LEU A 232 -6.90 -22.94 -33.17
N GLN A 233 -7.55 -24.07 -32.93
CA GLN A 233 -6.89 -25.37 -32.86
C GLN A 233 -6.27 -25.75 -34.21
N ASP A 234 -7.00 -25.57 -35.31
CA ASP A 234 -6.50 -25.80 -36.68
C ASP A 234 -5.27 -24.93 -36.98
N LYS A 235 -5.26 -23.67 -36.52
CA LYS A 235 -4.10 -22.78 -36.67
C LYS A 235 -2.89 -23.27 -35.87
N ILE A 236 -3.09 -23.81 -34.67
CA ILE A 236 -2.01 -24.36 -33.84
C ILE A 236 -1.45 -25.67 -34.44
N ASP A 237 -2.32 -26.55 -34.92
CA ASP A 237 -1.95 -27.87 -35.45
C ASP A 237 -1.34 -27.80 -36.86
N SER A 238 -1.70 -26.78 -37.64
CA SER A 238 -1.12 -26.53 -38.96
C SER A 238 0.27 -25.92 -38.94
N LYS A 239 0.79 -25.48 -37.77
CA LYS A 239 2.19 -25.04 -37.65
C LYS A 239 3.14 -26.18 -37.97
N THR A 240 4.31 -25.87 -38.54
CA THR A 240 5.33 -26.84 -38.99
C THR A 240 5.98 -27.62 -37.84
N LYS A 241 5.19 -28.44 -37.15
CA LYS A 241 5.55 -29.28 -36.00
C LYS A 241 4.64 -30.52 -35.97
N PRO A 242 5.06 -31.63 -35.35
CA PRO A 242 4.10 -32.66 -34.95
C PRO A 242 3.04 -32.08 -34.00
N ILE A 243 1.81 -32.58 -34.10
CA ILE A 243 0.70 -32.17 -33.22
C ILE A 243 1.12 -32.35 -31.75
N GLY A 244 0.92 -31.31 -30.94
CA GLY A 244 1.26 -31.30 -29.51
C GLY A 244 2.74 -31.23 -29.16
N ALA A 245 3.67 -31.13 -30.13
CA ALA A 245 5.10 -31.18 -29.88
C ALA A 245 5.65 -30.01 -29.04
N LEU A 246 4.95 -28.87 -28.98
CA LEU A 246 5.35 -27.73 -28.14
C LEU A 246 4.69 -27.74 -26.75
N GLY A 247 3.87 -28.75 -26.45
CA GLY A 247 3.32 -29.00 -25.11
C GLY A 247 2.62 -27.78 -24.51
N THR A 248 3.08 -27.34 -23.33
CA THR A 248 2.49 -26.22 -22.57
C THR A 248 2.41 -24.91 -23.38
N LEU A 249 3.34 -24.67 -24.33
CA LEU A 249 3.26 -23.47 -25.16
C LEU A 249 1.98 -23.44 -25.99
N GLU A 250 1.54 -24.59 -26.53
CA GLU A 250 0.31 -24.69 -27.31
C GLU A 250 -0.91 -24.36 -26.45
N THR A 251 -0.96 -24.88 -25.22
CA THR A 251 -2.01 -24.58 -24.24
C THR A 251 -2.04 -23.09 -23.89
N LEU A 252 -0.89 -22.47 -23.65
CA LEU A 252 -0.80 -21.04 -23.33
C LEU A 252 -1.23 -20.17 -24.50
N ALA A 253 -0.81 -20.49 -25.73
CA ALA A 253 -1.22 -19.74 -26.91
C ALA A 253 -2.72 -19.86 -27.17
N PHE A 254 -3.28 -21.06 -27.00
CA PHE A 254 -4.72 -21.27 -27.09
C PHE A 254 -5.47 -20.42 -26.04
N GLN A 255 -5.02 -20.44 -24.78
CA GLN A 255 -5.61 -19.67 -23.71
C GLN A 255 -5.55 -18.15 -23.98
N MET A 256 -4.37 -17.63 -24.36
CA MET A 256 -4.20 -16.21 -24.69
C MET A 256 -5.10 -15.79 -25.87
N ALA A 257 -5.13 -16.57 -26.95
CA ALA A 257 -5.98 -16.32 -28.11
C ALA A 257 -7.48 -16.33 -27.74
N THR A 258 -7.88 -17.21 -26.83
CA THR A 258 -9.25 -17.29 -26.31
C THR A 258 -9.61 -16.06 -25.48
N VAL A 259 -8.76 -15.68 -24.52
CA VAL A 259 -8.98 -14.50 -23.66
C VAL A 259 -9.02 -13.21 -24.46
N TYR A 260 -8.12 -13.07 -25.45
CA TYR A 260 -8.04 -11.89 -26.32
C TYR A 260 -8.99 -11.95 -27.51
N GLU A 261 -9.73 -13.04 -27.68
CA GLU A 261 -10.68 -13.26 -28.78
C GLU A 261 -10.06 -13.01 -30.18
N THR A 262 -8.84 -13.49 -30.38
CA THR A 262 -8.09 -13.32 -31.63
C THR A 262 -7.24 -14.53 -31.96
N LEU A 263 -7.15 -14.87 -33.25
CA LEU A 263 -6.23 -15.91 -33.73
C LEU A 263 -4.76 -15.46 -33.68
N ASN A 264 -4.48 -14.17 -33.49
CA ASN A 264 -3.13 -13.62 -33.41
C ASN A 264 -2.95 -12.86 -32.08
N PRO A 265 -2.89 -13.56 -30.94
CA PRO A 265 -2.78 -12.91 -29.64
C PRO A 265 -1.49 -12.10 -29.54
N LYS A 266 -1.52 -10.97 -28.85
CA LYS A 266 -0.33 -10.18 -28.55
C LYS A 266 -0.44 -9.59 -27.15
N ILE A 267 0.58 -9.76 -26.32
CA ILE A 267 0.66 -9.11 -25.01
C ILE A 267 1.06 -7.64 -25.20
N THR A 268 0.29 -6.74 -24.60
CA THR A 268 0.48 -5.28 -24.62
C THR A 268 0.57 -4.73 -23.20
N ASN A 269 1.54 -3.85 -22.98
CA ASN A 269 1.79 -3.13 -21.72
C ASN A 269 1.70 -4.04 -20.48
N PRO A 270 2.50 -5.13 -20.42
CA PRO A 270 2.42 -6.08 -19.31
C PRO A 270 2.73 -5.38 -17.99
N ALA A 271 1.95 -5.69 -16.95
CA ALA A 271 2.11 -5.07 -15.64
C ALA A 271 2.20 -6.12 -14.53
N ILE A 272 2.94 -5.85 -13.47
CA ILE A 272 2.90 -6.57 -12.21
C ILE A 272 2.59 -5.59 -11.08
N VAL A 273 1.68 -5.99 -10.19
CA VAL A 273 1.28 -5.20 -9.03
C VAL A 273 1.57 -5.95 -7.75
N VAL A 274 2.39 -5.37 -6.88
CA VAL A 274 2.75 -5.93 -5.58
C VAL A 274 1.94 -5.24 -4.49
N PHE A 275 1.13 -6.01 -3.77
CA PHE A 275 0.28 -5.52 -2.68
C PHE A 275 0.93 -5.81 -1.33
N ALA A 276 1.09 -4.79 -0.48
CA ALA A 276 1.77 -4.93 0.80
C ALA A 276 0.86 -4.62 2.00
N ALA A 277 0.84 -5.52 2.99
CA ALA A 277 0.14 -5.30 4.25
C ALA A 277 0.75 -6.11 5.41
N ASP A 278 0.62 -5.59 6.63
CA ASP A 278 1.01 -6.31 7.84
C ASP A 278 -0.14 -7.12 8.43
N HIS A 279 0.20 -8.23 9.10
CA HIS A 279 -0.78 -9.12 9.70
C HIS A 279 -0.65 -9.17 11.22
N GLY A 280 -1.76 -8.98 11.94
CA GLY A 280 -1.77 -9.01 13.41
C GLY A 280 -1.28 -10.33 14.00
N ILE A 281 -1.47 -11.44 13.28
CA ILE A 281 -0.97 -12.76 13.70
C ILE A 281 0.56 -12.82 13.85
N ALA A 282 1.31 -11.97 13.13
CA ALA A 282 2.77 -11.93 13.21
C ALA A 282 3.30 -11.57 14.62
N ASN A 283 2.49 -10.92 15.46
CA ASN A 283 2.82 -10.61 16.85
C ASN A 283 2.91 -11.86 17.76
N HIS A 284 2.54 -13.04 17.24
CA HIS A 284 2.47 -14.28 18.01
C HIS A 284 3.50 -15.33 17.56
N GLY A 285 4.63 -14.88 17.00
CA GLY A 285 5.78 -15.75 16.71
C GLY A 285 5.61 -16.68 15.51
N VAL A 286 4.70 -16.37 14.59
CA VAL A 286 4.46 -17.17 13.37
C VAL A 286 5.43 -16.90 12.21
N SER A 287 6.33 -15.92 12.40
CA SER A 287 7.34 -15.49 11.43
C SER A 287 8.72 -15.46 12.10
N ALA A 288 9.75 -15.81 11.34
CA ALA A 288 11.15 -15.64 11.76
C ALA A 288 11.63 -14.17 11.70
N TYR A 289 10.89 -13.31 11.01
CA TYR A 289 11.22 -11.90 10.80
C TYR A 289 10.29 -10.97 11.59
N PRO A 290 10.80 -9.82 12.07
CA PRO A 290 9.98 -8.78 12.70
C PRO A 290 9.04 -8.14 11.67
N GLN A 291 7.90 -7.60 12.12
CA GLN A 291 6.91 -6.94 11.24
C GLN A 291 7.50 -5.77 10.43
N ASP A 292 8.49 -5.07 10.99
CA ASP A 292 9.21 -3.98 10.33
C ASP A 292 9.78 -4.32 8.94
N VAL A 293 10.04 -5.62 8.67
CA VAL A 293 10.52 -6.08 7.36
C VAL A 293 9.52 -5.75 6.24
N THR A 294 8.22 -5.74 6.49
CA THR A 294 7.22 -5.37 5.47
C THR A 294 7.50 -3.96 4.93
N ARG A 295 7.67 -2.98 5.83
CA ARG A 295 8.00 -1.60 5.44
C ARG A 295 9.35 -1.51 4.76
N GLN A 296 10.37 -2.19 5.28
CA GLN A 296 11.72 -2.17 4.71
C GLN A 296 11.73 -2.70 3.27
N MET A 297 10.99 -3.78 3.01
CA MET A 297 10.85 -4.33 1.67
C MET A 297 10.06 -3.40 0.74
N VAL A 298 9.00 -2.73 1.23
CA VAL A 298 8.33 -1.70 0.44
C VAL A 298 9.28 -0.57 0.07
N THR A 299 10.11 -0.09 0.99
CA THR A 299 11.17 0.87 0.67
C THR A 299 12.14 0.31 -0.38
N ASN A 300 12.57 -0.95 -0.24
CA ASN A 300 13.44 -1.60 -1.21
C ASN A 300 12.80 -1.71 -2.62
N PHE A 301 11.49 -2.00 -2.71
CA PHE A 301 10.76 -1.99 -3.99
C PHE A 301 10.75 -0.61 -4.63
N LEU A 302 10.52 0.44 -3.83
CA LEU A 302 10.49 1.83 -4.30
C LEU A 302 11.87 2.32 -4.75
N GLU A 303 12.93 1.81 -4.15
CA GLU A 303 14.33 2.10 -4.49
C GLU A 303 14.86 1.23 -5.65
N GLY A 304 14.08 0.25 -6.12
CA GLY A 304 14.48 -0.60 -7.24
C GLY A 304 15.38 -1.79 -6.87
N GLY A 305 15.54 -2.10 -5.58
CA GLY A 305 16.54 -3.04 -5.09
C GLY A 305 16.06 -4.49 -4.91
N ALA A 306 14.78 -4.80 -5.14
CA ALA A 306 14.27 -6.15 -4.96
C ALA A 306 14.37 -7.02 -6.22
N ALA A 307 14.21 -8.33 -6.06
CA ALA A 307 14.25 -9.28 -7.17
C ALA A 307 13.17 -8.99 -8.22
N ILE A 308 11.95 -8.63 -7.79
CA ILE A 308 10.88 -8.27 -8.72
C ILE A 308 11.22 -7.03 -9.56
N ASN A 309 11.93 -6.03 -9.00
CA ASN A 309 12.38 -4.88 -9.77
C ASN A 309 13.32 -5.29 -10.91
N VAL A 310 14.28 -6.16 -10.60
CA VAL A 310 15.26 -6.67 -11.58
C VAL A 310 14.56 -7.44 -12.69
N PHE A 311 13.66 -8.38 -12.36
CA PHE A 311 12.98 -9.20 -13.36
C PHE A 311 11.95 -8.42 -14.18
N CYS A 312 11.24 -7.44 -13.58
CA CYS A 312 10.38 -6.55 -14.34
C CYS A 312 11.19 -5.70 -15.32
N SER A 313 12.31 -5.13 -14.88
CA SER A 313 13.21 -4.36 -15.77
C SER A 313 13.77 -5.22 -16.89
N GLN A 314 14.17 -6.46 -16.63
CA GLN A 314 14.67 -7.39 -17.63
C GLN A 314 13.64 -7.67 -18.73
N ASN A 315 12.37 -7.77 -18.34
CA ASN A 315 11.28 -8.20 -19.23
C ASN A 315 10.42 -7.05 -19.75
N ASN A 316 10.79 -5.79 -19.48
CA ASN A 316 9.99 -4.59 -19.80
C ASN A 316 8.54 -4.70 -19.29
N ILE A 317 8.39 -5.06 -18.02
CA ILE A 317 7.10 -5.16 -17.33
C ILE A 317 6.96 -3.96 -16.39
N ASP A 318 5.82 -3.27 -16.46
CA ASP A 318 5.51 -2.16 -15.56
C ASP A 318 5.27 -2.67 -14.14
N LEU A 319 6.00 -2.15 -13.16
CA LEU A 319 5.86 -2.53 -11.75
C LEU A 319 5.17 -1.43 -10.95
N SER A 320 4.08 -1.80 -10.26
CA SER A 320 3.37 -0.94 -9.31
C SER A 320 3.40 -1.53 -7.90
N ILE A 321 3.67 -0.69 -6.91
CA ILE A 321 3.64 -1.07 -5.49
C ILE A 321 2.43 -0.45 -4.83
N VAL A 322 1.67 -1.25 -4.09
CA VAL A 322 0.43 -0.86 -3.43
C VAL A 322 0.62 -1.03 -1.92
N ASP A 323 0.39 0.05 -1.17
CA ASP A 323 0.22 -0.04 0.27
C ASP A 323 -1.23 -0.39 0.55
N SER A 324 -1.49 -1.66 0.85
CA SER A 324 -2.81 -2.19 1.17
C SER A 324 -3.12 -2.08 2.67
N GLY A 325 -2.08 -2.02 3.50
CA GLY A 325 -2.23 -2.14 4.95
C GLY A 325 -0.93 -2.20 5.72
N VAL A 326 0.14 -1.58 5.24
CA VAL A 326 1.44 -1.62 5.95
C VAL A 326 1.30 -0.84 7.25
N ASN A 327 1.88 -1.36 8.35
CA ASN A 327 1.93 -0.70 9.65
C ASN A 327 2.98 0.42 9.66
N TYR A 328 2.85 1.36 8.71
CA TYR A 328 3.73 2.49 8.54
C TYR A 328 3.07 3.59 7.70
N ASP A 329 3.46 4.84 7.96
CA ASP A 329 3.07 5.99 7.13
C ASP A 329 4.22 6.36 6.21
N PHE A 330 4.09 5.99 4.93
CA PHE A 330 5.04 6.42 3.90
C PHE A 330 4.89 7.91 3.58
N PRO A 331 5.97 8.58 3.14
CA PRO A 331 5.91 9.95 2.65
C PRO A 331 4.85 10.12 1.55
N THR A 332 4.12 11.23 1.56
CA THR A 332 3.03 11.49 0.60
C THR A 332 3.49 11.60 -0.85
N ASN A 333 4.79 11.78 -1.10
CA ASN A 333 5.42 11.85 -2.42
C ASN A 333 6.07 10.51 -2.85
N ALA A 334 5.93 9.43 -2.08
CA ALA A 334 6.44 8.13 -2.48
C ALA A 334 5.71 7.64 -3.75
N LYS A 335 6.44 6.97 -4.66
CA LYS A 335 5.88 6.33 -5.87
C LYS A 335 5.13 5.03 -5.51
N LEU A 336 4.13 5.17 -4.65
CA LEU A 336 3.40 4.10 -3.97
C LEU A 336 1.90 4.37 -4.14
N ILE A 337 1.14 3.38 -4.58
CA ILE A 337 -0.31 3.49 -4.68
C ILE A 337 -0.89 3.42 -3.27
N ASN A 338 -1.51 4.52 -2.82
CA ASN A 338 -2.11 4.60 -1.50
C ASN A 338 -3.48 3.89 -1.48
N ALA A 339 -3.47 2.64 -1.06
CA ALA A 339 -4.68 1.82 -0.89
C ALA A 339 -4.87 1.35 0.55
N LYS A 340 -4.18 1.97 1.52
CA LYS A 340 -4.12 1.51 2.90
C LYS A 340 -5.52 1.46 3.50
N ILE A 341 -5.91 0.32 4.06
CA ILE A 341 -7.18 0.17 4.79
C ILE A 341 -6.99 0.73 6.20
N THR A 342 -6.07 0.12 6.94
CA THR A 342 -5.54 0.58 8.23
C THR A 342 -4.11 0.02 8.40
N LYS A 343 -3.45 0.29 9.51
CA LYS A 343 -2.09 -0.17 9.82
C LYS A 343 -2.10 -1.63 10.30
N GLY A 344 -2.03 -2.54 9.35
CA GLY A 344 -2.07 -3.99 9.59
C GLY A 344 -3.44 -4.51 10.00
N THR A 345 -3.68 -5.80 9.76
CA THR A 345 -4.89 -6.47 10.26
C THR A 345 -4.81 -6.68 11.77
N GLN A 346 -5.95 -6.90 12.41
CA GLN A 346 -5.98 -7.39 13.79
C GLN A 346 -5.53 -8.86 13.85
N SER A 347 -5.19 -9.33 15.06
CA SER A 347 -4.84 -10.75 15.26
C SER A 347 -6.10 -11.61 15.40
N PHE A 348 -6.32 -12.49 14.43
CA PHE A 348 -7.44 -13.45 14.41
C PHE A 348 -7.40 -14.50 15.52
N LEU A 349 -6.37 -14.50 16.37
CA LEU A 349 -6.37 -15.27 17.61
C LEU A 349 -7.32 -14.71 18.66
N HIS A 350 -7.63 -13.42 18.58
CA HIS A 350 -8.37 -12.71 19.62
C HIS A 350 -9.63 -12.05 19.08
N VAL A 351 -9.55 -11.45 17.89
CA VAL A 351 -10.64 -10.69 17.26
C VAL A 351 -10.57 -10.85 15.74
N PRO A 352 -11.67 -10.64 14.98
CA PRO A 352 -11.63 -10.68 13.52
C PRO A 352 -10.49 -9.83 12.94
N ALA A 353 -9.78 -10.36 11.93
CA ALA A 353 -8.67 -9.66 11.27
C ALA A 353 -9.11 -8.29 10.71
N MET A 354 -10.35 -8.19 10.23
CA MET A 354 -10.97 -6.95 9.77
C MET A 354 -12.51 -7.00 9.91
N SER A 355 -13.14 -5.84 9.81
CA SER A 355 -14.59 -5.71 9.69
C SER A 355 -15.09 -6.06 8.27
N GLU A 356 -16.39 -6.33 8.13
CA GLU A 356 -17.01 -6.57 6.82
C GLU A 356 -16.86 -5.37 5.87
N THR A 357 -16.91 -4.15 6.40
CA THR A 357 -16.72 -2.92 5.63
C THR A 357 -15.29 -2.82 5.10
N GLU A 358 -14.29 -3.20 5.90
CA GLU A 358 -12.89 -3.24 5.48
C GLU A 358 -12.64 -4.33 4.43
N LEU A 359 -13.23 -5.51 4.60
CA LEU A 359 -13.21 -6.58 3.58
C LEU A 359 -13.74 -6.07 2.24
N GLN A 360 -14.91 -5.41 2.26
CA GLN A 360 -15.52 -4.85 1.06
C GLN A 360 -14.65 -3.75 0.44
N LEU A 361 -14.06 -2.89 1.27
CA LEU A 361 -13.14 -1.85 0.83
C LEU A 361 -11.87 -2.43 0.19
N CYS A 362 -11.35 -3.55 0.69
CA CYS A 362 -10.22 -4.26 0.06
C CYS A 362 -10.56 -4.66 -1.37
N LEU A 363 -11.68 -5.35 -1.56
CA LEU A 363 -12.10 -5.83 -2.88
C LEU A 363 -12.27 -4.65 -3.85
N GLU A 364 -12.91 -3.56 -3.41
CA GLU A 364 -13.14 -2.39 -4.26
C GLU A 364 -11.84 -1.65 -4.60
N LYS A 365 -10.92 -1.50 -3.64
CA LYS A 365 -9.61 -0.88 -3.92
C LYS A 365 -8.78 -1.72 -4.90
N GLY A 366 -8.74 -3.04 -4.70
CA GLY A 366 -8.08 -3.97 -5.63
C GLY A 366 -8.62 -3.85 -7.05
N LYS A 367 -9.95 -3.84 -7.18
CA LYS A 367 -10.65 -3.60 -8.46
C LYS A 367 -10.29 -2.26 -9.08
N SER A 368 -10.40 -1.16 -8.31
CA SER A 368 -10.13 0.20 -8.82
C SER A 368 -8.69 0.36 -9.33
N ILE A 369 -7.72 -0.30 -8.68
CA ILE A 369 -6.32 -0.29 -9.11
C ILE A 369 -6.19 -0.98 -10.47
N VAL A 370 -6.76 -2.19 -10.61
CA VAL A 370 -6.67 -2.94 -11.86
C VAL A 370 -7.47 -2.29 -12.98
N ASP A 371 -8.64 -1.73 -12.71
CA ASP A 371 -9.41 -0.94 -13.70
C ASP A 371 -8.63 0.29 -14.20
N THR A 372 -7.79 0.87 -13.35
CA THR A 372 -6.92 2.00 -13.73
C THR A 372 -5.77 1.52 -14.61
N ILE A 373 -5.18 0.36 -14.30
CA ILE A 373 -4.12 -0.26 -15.11
C ILE A 373 -4.67 -0.71 -16.47
N ALA A 374 -5.86 -1.30 -16.53
CA ALA A 374 -6.51 -1.71 -17.77
C ALA A 374 -6.68 -0.54 -18.76
N LYS A 375 -6.98 0.68 -18.26
CA LYS A 375 -7.08 1.89 -19.08
C LYS A 375 -5.77 2.31 -19.74
N THR A 376 -4.63 1.80 -19.29
CA THR A 376 -3.32 2.02 -19.93
C THR A 376 -3.08 1.09 -21.13
N GLY A 377 -4.01 0.17 -21.44
CA GLY A 377 -3.87 -0.80 -22.53
C GLY A 377 -3.20 -2.12 -22.12
N THR A 378 -2.99 -2.33 -20.82
CA THR A 378 -2.53 -3.63 -20.29
C THR A 378 -3.56 -4.72 -20.60
N ASN A 379 -3.09 -5.85 -21.14
CA ASN A 379 -3.91 -7.06 -21.32
C ASN A 379 -3.30 -8.30 -20.65
N CYS A 380 -2.18 -8.16 -19.95
CA CYS A 380 -1.54 -9.21 -19.16
C CYS A 380 -1.06 -8.60 -17.85
N ILE A 381 -1.56 -9.10 -16.73
CA ILE A 381 -1.28 -8.56 -15.40
C ILE A 381 -0.90 -9.68 -14.43
N GLY A 382 0.23 -9.50 -13.74
CA GLY A 382 0.65 -10.37 -12.65
C GLY A 382 0.44 -9.75 -11.29
N PHE A 383 0.25 -10.60 -10.30
CA PHE A 383 0.05 -10.19 -8.91
C PHE A 383 1.20 -10.69 -8.05
N GLY A 384 1.66 -9.82 -7.17
CA GLY A 384 2.63 -10.10 -6.13
C GLY A 384 2.13 -9.60 -4.79
N GLU A 385 2.82 -10.01 -3.74
CA GLU A 385 2.45 -9.71 -2.37
C GLU A 385 3.69 -9.47 -1.51
N MET A 386 3.49 -8.77 -0.39
CA MET A 386 4.50 -8.61 0.64
C MET A 386 3.79 -8.43 1.99
N GLY A 387 4.09 -9.28 2.96
CA GLY A 387 3.51 -9.12 4.29
C GLY A 387 4.04 -10.10 5.30
N ILE A 388 4.58 -9.60 6.41
CA ILE A 388 4.96 -10.49 7.49
C ILE A 388 3.70 -11.09 8.15
N GLY A 389 3.64 -12.42 8.18
CA GLY A 389 2.54 -13.20 8.75
C GLY A 389 1.53 -13.74 7.74
N ASN A 390 1.57 -13.30 6.49
CA ASN A 390 0.57 -13.66 5.49
C ASN A 390 0.55 -15.15 5.10
N THR A 391 1.67 -15.87 5.21
CA THR A 391 1.68 -17.33 5.04
C THR A 391 0.78 -18.04 6.03
N SER A 392 0.71 -17.55 7.28
CA SER A 392 -0.18 -18.09 8.30
C SER A 392 -1.64 -17.82 7.98
N THR A 393 -1.94 -16.60 7.55
CA THR A 393 -3.25 -16.17 7.08
C THR A 393 -3.71 -17.03 5.89
N ALA A 394 -2.84 -17.21 4.89
CA ALA A 394 -3.10 -18.06 3.73
C ALA A 394 -3.29 -19.54 4.11
N SER A 395 -2.51 -20.09 5.05
CA SER A 395 -2.68 -21.47 5.54
C SER A 395 -4.04 -21.68 6.21
N VAL A 396 -4.49 -20.74 7.04
CA VAL A 396 -5.79 -20.83 7.71
C VAL A 396 -6.93 -20.75 6.69
N LEU A 397 -6.87 -19.78 5.78
CA LEU A 397 -7.86 -19.65 4.71
C LEU A 397 -7.88 -20.87 3.79
N MET A 398 -6.72 -21.43 3.44
CA MET A 398 -6.62 -22.66 2.66
C MET A 398 -7.36 -23.80 3.36
N SER A 399 -7.08 -24.03 4.65
CA SER A 399 -7.74 -25.10 5.43
C SER A 399 -9.27 -24.92 5.44
N LEU A 400 -9.75 -23.71 5.72
CA LEU A 400 -11.19 -23.42 5.78
C LEU A 400 -11.89 -23.53 4.43
N LEU A 401 -11.27 -23.06 3.35
CA LEU A 401 -11.91 -22.99 2.02
C LEU A 401 -11.78 -24.28 1.20
N THR A 402 -10.84 -25.16 1.56
CA THR A 402 -10.61 -26.46 0.91
C THR A 402 -11.04 -27.65 1.76
N ASN A 403 -11.34 -27.44 3.04
CA ASN A 403 -11.56 -28.49 4.06
C ASN A 403 -10.36 -29.43 4.26
N LEU A 404 -9.14 -29.00 3.90
CA LEU A 404 -7.92 -29.73 4.21
C LEU A 404 -7.50 -29.51 5.67
N PRO A 405 -6.87 -30.50 6.33
CA PRO A 405 -6.29 -30.33 7.66
C PRO A 405 -5.27 -29.18 7.69
N ILE A 406 -5.26 -28.37 8.75
CA ILE A 406 -4.33 -27.24 8.86
C ILE A 406 -2.86 -27.70 8.78
N GLU A 407 -2.57 -28.91 9.25
CA GLU A 407 -1.24 -29.52 9.20
C GLU A 407 -0.72 -29.68 7.76
N ASP A 408 -1.63 -29.87 6.81
CA ASP A 408 -1.34 -29.96 5.37
C ASP A 408 -1.23 -28.59 4.69
N CYS A 409 -1.77 -27.54 5.32
CA CYS A 409 -1.81 -26.19 4.79
C CYS A 409 -0.66 -25.31 5.29
N VAL A 410 0.09 -25.75 6.31
CA VAL A 410 1.21 -24.98 6.88
C VAL A 410 2.54 -25.46 6.30
N GLY A 411 3.19 -24.57 5.55
CA GLY A 411 4.55 -24.76 5.04
C GLY A 411 5.63 -24.25 6.00
N LYS A 412 6.91 -24.46 5.64
CA LYS A 412 8.05 -23.97 6.42
C LYS A 412 8.16 -22.45 6.39
N GLY A 413 7.52 -21.77 5.44
CA GLY A 413 7.58 -20.32 5.32
C GLY A 413 9.02 -19.81 5.24
N THR A 414 9.30 -18.75 5.98
CA THR A 414 10.60 -18.07 6.05
C THR A 414 11.72 -18.85 6.77
N GLY A 415 11.61 -20.18 6.89
CA GLY A 415 12.73 -21.05 7.27
C GLY A 415 12.74 -21.51 8.74
N VAL A 416 11.61 -22.01 9.25
CA VAL A 416 11.51 -22.39 10.67
C VAL A 416 11.87 -23.86 10.95
N GLU A 417 12.62 -24.12 12.04
CA GLU A 417 12.96 -25.45 12.57
C GLU A 417 11.70 -26.26 12.97
N ASP A 418 11.81 -27.60 13.01
CA ASP A 418 10.67 -28.52 13.15
C ASP A 418 9.81 -28.25 14.40
N GLU A 419 10.38 -27.78 15.52
CA GLU A 419 9.62 -27.42 16.74
C GLU A 419 8.74 -26.18 16.56
N LYS A 420 9.28 -25.13 15.93
CA LYS A 420 8.52 -23.89 15.69
C LYS A 420 7.45 -24.08 14.62
N LEU A 421 7.65 -24.99 13.68
CA LEU A 421 6.61 -25.40 12.73
C LEU A 421 5.42 -26.04 13.46
N ILE A 422 5.68 -26.95 14.41
CA ILE A 422 4.64 -27.56 15.25
C ILE A 422 3.93 -26.50 16.10
N GLN A 423 4.66 -25.56 16.70
CA GLN A 423 4.07 -24.44 17.44
C GLN A 423 3.15 -23.59 16.56
N LYS A 424 3.59 -23.25 15.34
CA LYS A 424 2.77 -22.54 14.35
C LYS A 424 1.51 -23.32 13.99
N GLN A 425 1.62 -24.62 13.70
CA GLN A 425 0.48 -25.47 13.41
C GLN A 425 -0.52 -25.49 14.56
N ASN A 426 -0.07 -25.69 15.80
CA ASN A 426 -0.91 -25.70 16.99
C ASN A 426 -1.62 -24.36 17.19
N LEU A 427 -0.91 -23.24 17.02
CA LEU A 427 -1.47 -21.91 17.16
C LEU A 427 -2.59 -21.65 16.13
N LEU A 428 -2.35 -21.97 14.86
CA LEU A 428 -3.34 -21.78 13.80
C LEU A 428 -4.51 -22.75 13.94
N LYS A 429 -4.27 -23.97 14.42
CA LYS A 429 -5.32 -24.94 14.76
C LYS A 429 -6.23 -24.39 15.86
N SER A 430 -5.66 -23.83 16.93
CA SER A 430 -6.44 -23.19 17.99
C SER A 430 -7.22 -21.99 17.47
N ALA A 431 -6.66 -21.20 16.56
CA ALA A 431 -7.36 -20.07 15.93
C ALA A 431 -8.64 -20.54 15.19
N ILE A 432 -8.53 -21.61 14.40
CA ILE A 432 -9.66 -22.22 13.68
C ILE A 432 -10.68 -22.80 14.67
N GLN A 433 -10.24 -23.51 15.70
CA GLN A 433 -11.14 -24.13 16.69
C GLN A 433 -11.91 -23.10 17.52
N ASN A 434 -11.32 -21.94 17.78
CA ASN A 434 -11.96 -20.85 18.53
C ASN A 434 -12.96 -20.03 17.69
N TYR A 435 -13.00 -20.24 16.38
CA TYR A 435 -13.93 -19.55 15.50
C TYR A 435 -15.33 -20.16 15.61
N SER A 436 -16.26 -19.37 16.14
CA SER A 436 -17.67 -19.74 16.31
C SER A 436 -18.60 -19.09 15.26
N GLY A 437 -18.04 -18.50 14.20
CA GLY A 437 -18.82 -17.90 13.12
C GLY A 437 -19.41 -18.94 12.17
N GLN A 438 -20.23 -18.48 11.22
CA GLN A 438 -20.79 -19.37 10.20
C GLN A 438 -19.70 -19.76 9.19
N ALA A 439 -19.85 -20.93 8.57
CA ALA A 439 -19.01 -21.35 7.43
C ALA A 439 -19.39 -20.60 6.14
N ASP A 440 -19.61 -19.29 6.26
CA ASP A 440 -19.89 -18.37 5.17
C ASP A 440 -18.58 -17.73 4.69
N LEU A 441 -18.43 -17.59 3.37
CA LEU A 441 -17.21 -17.08 2.75
C LEU A 441 -16.88 -15.68 3.28
N LYS A 442 -17.85 -14.76 3.32
CA LYS A 442 -17.61 -13.39 3.75
C LYS A 442 -17.15 -13.33 5.21
N GLN A 443 -17.80 -14.09 6.09
CA GLN A 443 -17.43 -14.14 7.50
C GLN A 443 -16.02 -14.74 7.70
N GLN A 444 -15.68 -15.81 6.99
CA GLN A 444 -14.34 -16.41 7.07
C GLN A 444 -13.25 -15.45 6.54
N LEU A 445 -13.52 -14.75 5.44
CA LEU A 445 -12.59 -13.76 4.88
C LEU A 445 -12.40 -12.55 5.81
N ALA A 446 -13.46 -12.04 6.43
CA ALA A 446 -13.35 -10.94 7.38
C ALA A 446 -12.58 -11.37 8.64
N TYR A 447 -12.83 -12.59 9.13
CA TYR A 447 -12.22 -13.07 10.35
C TYR A 447 -10.74 -13.43 10.17
N PHE A 448 -10.36 -14.06 9.07
CA PHE A 448 -9.01 -14.63 8.86
C PHE A 448 -8.22 -14.00 7.71
N GLY A 449 -8.75 -12.96 7.06
CA GLY A 449 -8.17 -12.37 5.85
C GLY A 449 -6.92 -11.51 6.04
N GLY A 450 -6.28 -11.21 4.91
CA GLY A 450 -5.22 -10.20 4.77
C GLY A 450 -5.66 -9.10 3.81
N PHE A 451 -5.32 -7.85 4.11
CA PHE A 451 -5.72 -6.72 3.25
C PHE A 451 -5.16 -6.83 1.83
N GLU A 452 -3.90 -7.24 1.69
CA GLU A 452 -3.23 -7.47 0.41
C GLU A 452 -3.83 -8.67 -0.33
N ILE A 453 -4.13 -9.78 0.38
CA ILE A 453 -4.72 -10.98 -0.23
C ILE A 453 -6.09 -10.65 -0.84
N LEU A 454 -6.91 -9.88 -0.12
CA LEU A 454 -8.25 -9.50 -0.55
C LEU A 454 -8.22 -8.43 -1.64
N GLN A 455 -7.27 -7.48 -1.59
CA GLN A 455 -7.06 -6.55 -2.71
C GLN A 455 -6.60 -7.28 -3.97
N ILE A 456 -5.73 -8.29 -3.88
CA ILE A 456 -5.35 -9.13 -5.02
C ILE A 456 -6.57 -9.86 -5.57
N ALA A 457 -7.41 -10.47 -4.72
CA ALA A 457 -8.63 -11.16 -5.18
C ALA A 457 -9.58 -10.21 -5.93
N GLY A 458 -9.83 -9.01 -5.39
CA GLY A 458 -10.62 -7.97 -6.06
C GLY A 458 -10.01 -7.51 -7.39
N GLY A 459 -8.68 -7.38 -7.43
CA GLY A 459 -7.93 -7.06 -8.64
C GLY A 459 -8.02 -8.16 -9.71
N MET A 460 -7.91 -9.43 -9.33
CA MET A 460 -8.05 -10.57 -10.26
C MET A 460 -9.46 -10.61 -10.87
N LEU A 461 -10.51 -10.38 -10.08
CA LEU A 461 -11.88 -10.29 -10.57
C LEU A 461 -12.06 -9.12 -11.57
N ALA A 462 -11.39 -7.99 -11.35
CA ALA A 462 -11.39 -6.87 -12.30
C ALA A 462 -10.60 -7.21 -13.57
N ALA A 463 -9.44 -7.86 -13.46
CA ALA A 463 -8.64 -8.30 -14.60
C ALA A 463 -9.44 -9.24 -15.52
N TYR A 464 -10.19 -10.17 -14.94
CA TYR A 464 -11.11 -11.05 -15.67
C TYR A 464 -12.16 -10.25 -16.46
N LYS A 465 -12.84 -9.30 -15.81
CA LYS A 465 -13.84 -8.43 -16.46
C LYS A 465 -13.26 -7.59 -17.60
N ASN A 466 -11.99 -7.21 -17.50
CA ASN A 466 -11.25 -6.47 -18.52
C ASN A 466 -10.60 -7.38 -19.58
N LYS A 467 -10.92 -8.69 -19.62
CA LYS A 467 -10.35 -9.68 -20.55
C LYS A 467 -8.82 -9.73 -20.55
N MET A 468 -8.22 -9.58 -19.37
CA MET A 468 -6.77 -9.65 -19.18
C MET A 468 -6.35 -11.08 -18.84
N LEU A 469 -5.15 -11.48 -19.27
CA LEU A 469 -4.49 -12.68 -18.77
C LEU A 469 -3.96 -12.39 -17.35
N ILE A 470 -4.25 -13.28 -16.40
CA ILE A 470 -3.94 -13.15 -14.98
C ILE A 470 -2.75 -14.07 -14.65
N LEU A 471 -1.61 -13.50 -14.31
CA LEU A 471 -0.45 -14.26 -13.86
C LEU A 471 -0.50 -14.44 -12.34
N VAL A 472 -0.55 -15.70 -11.93
CA VAL A 472 -0.62 -16.11 -10.52
C VAL A 472 0.76 -16.59 -10.09
N ASP A 473 1.35 -15.91 -9.11
CA ASP A 473 2.72 -16.17 -8.64
C ASP A 473 2.83 -17.45 -7.79
N GLY A 474 3.00 -17.30 -6.47
CA GLY A 474 3.20 -18.40 -5.53
C GLY A 474 2.00 -18.62 -4.62
N PHE A 475 2.25 -19.25 -3.47
CA PHE A 475 1.21 -19.72 -2.54
C PHE A 475 0.16 -18.67 -2.18
N ILE A 476 0.59 -17.45 -1.82
CA ILE A 476 -0.30 -16.39 -1.36
C ILE A 476 -1.18 -15.85 -2.50
N CYS A 477 -0.60 -15.62 -3.70
CA CYS A 477 -1.34 -15.22 -4.88
C CYS A 477 -2.31 -16.33 -5.35
N SER A 478 -1.92 -17.60 -5.24
CA SER A 478 -2.81 -18.74 -5.48
C SER A 478 -3.96 -18.79 -4.47
N MET A 479 -3.74 -18.37 -3.23
CA MET A 479 -4.83 -18.23 -2.25
C MET A 479 -5.77 -17.08 -2.61
N ALA A 480 -5.25 -15.92 -3.02
CA ALA A 480 -6.08 -14.82 -3.51
C ALA A 480 -6.90 -15.26 -4.74
N PHE A 481 -6.31 -16.07 -5.62
CA PHE A 481 -7.00 -16.68 -6.75
C PHE A 481 -8.10 -17.66 -6.31
N LEU A 482 -7.86 -18.51 -5.30
CA LEU A 482 -8.89 -19.39 -4.75
C LEU A 482 -10.10 -18.57 -4.22
N ILE A 483 -9.83 -17.46 -3.54
CA ILE A 483 -10.91 -16.56 -3.08
C ILE A 483 -11.68 -16.00 -4.26
N ALA A 484 -10.99 -15.48 -5.28
CA ALA A 484 -11.62 -14.95 -6.48
C ALA A 484 -12.43 -16.02 -7.24
N SER A 485 -11.94 -17.27 -7.32
CA SER A 485 -12.63 -18.37 -8.01
C SER A 485 -13.84 -18.90 -7.25
N LYS A 486 -13.85 -18.80 -5.91
CA LYS A 486 -15.06 -19.01 -5.12
C LYS A 486 -16.13 -17.98 -5.49
N ILE A 487 -15.77 -16.71 -5.71
CA ILE A 487 -16.71 -15.65 -6.09
C ILE A 487 -17.18 -15.80 -7.55
N ASN A 488 -16.25 -16.05 -8.48
CA ASN A 488 -16.52 -16.28 -9.89
C ASN A 488 -15.63 -17.42 -10.44
N PRO A 489 -16.16 -18.65 -10.61
CA PRO A 489 -15.39 -19.80 -11.08
C PRO A 489 -14.78 -19.64 -12.48
N ASP A 490 -15.35 -18.79 -13.34
CA ASP A 490 -14.90 -18.61 -14.73
C ASP A 490 -13.56 -17.87 -14.83
N ILE A 491 -13.12 -17.25 -13.74
CA ILE A 491 -11.81 -16.59 -13.68
C ILE A 491 -10.64 -17.52 -14.04
N LYS A 492 -10.82 -18.84 -13.85
CA LYS A 492 -9.83 -19.87 -14.23
C LYS A 492 -9.45 -19.80 -15.71
N HIS A 493 -10.33 -19.34 -16.59
CA HIS A 493 -10.06 -19.24 -18.02
C HIS A 493 -8.98 -18.19 -18.33
N ASN A 494 -8.84 -17.19 -17.47
CA ASN A 494 -7.84 -16.12 -17.63
C ASN A 494 -6.55 -16.38 -16.85
N ALA A 495 -6.52 -17.37 -15.96
CA ALA A 495 -5.42 -17.56 -15.03
C ALA A 495 -4.31 -18.45 -15.57
N VAL A 496 -3.08 -17.99 -15.38
CA VAL A 496 -1.84 -18.70 -15.70
C VAL A 496 -1.01 -18.82 -14.42
N PHE A 497 -0.90 -20.04 -13.92
CA PHE A 497 -0.10 -20.35 -12.74
C PHE A 497 1.37 -20.41 -13.12
N CYS A 498 2.16 -19.48 -12.59
CA CYS A 498 3.48 -19.20 -13.14
C CYS A 498 4.55 -20.16 -12.61
N HIS A 499 4.48 -20.56 -11.34
CA HIS A 499 5.44 -21.52 -10.80
C HIS A 499 4.87 -22.39 -9.68
N CYS A 500 5.48 -23.56 -9.50
CA CYS A 500 5.34 -24.37 -8.30
C CYS A 500 6.34 -23.87 -7.25
N SER A 501 5.84 -23.16 -6.24
CA SER A 501 6.67 -22.82 -5.07
C SER A 501 7.13 -24.06 -4.30
N ALA A 502 8.31 -23.98 -3.68
CA ALA A 502 8.84 -25.02 -2.78
C ALA A 502 8.02 -25.23 -1.49
N GLU A 503 6.99 -24.41 -1.25
CA GLU A 503 6.05 -24.60 -0.14
C GLU A 503 5.14 -25.81 -0.38
N LYS A 504 5.17 -26.80 0.51
CA LYS A 504 4.34 -28.02 0.40
C LYS A 504 2.85 -27.72 0.29
N ALA A 505 2.38 -26.70 0.99
CA ALA A 505 0.99 -26.25 0.95
C ALA A 505 0.59 -25.76 -0.46
N HIS A 506 1.52 -25.18 -1.22
CA HIS A 506 1.23 -24.69 -2.55
C HIS A 506 0.94 -25.82 -3.54
N ILE A 507 1.66 -26.95 -3.45
CA ILE A 507 1.41 -28.13 -4.29
C ILE A 507 -0.03 -28.61 -4.09
N LYS A 508 -0.44 -28.80 -2.83
CA LYS A 508 -1.82 -29.21 -2.48
C LYS A 508 -2.87 -28.22 -2.96
N LEU A 509 -2.56 -26.91 -2.91
CA LEU A 509 -3.47 -25.87 -3.40
C LEU A 509 -3.60 -25.91 -4.93
N LEU A 510 -2.49 -26.11 -5.66
CA LEU A 510 -2.51 -26.29 -7.11
C LEU A 510 -3.30 -27.53 -7.51
N ASP A 511 -3.14 -28.64 -6.78
CA ASP A 511 -3.92 -29.87 -6.98
C ASP A 511 -5.42 -29.63 -6.76
N TYR A 512 -5.80 -28.93 -5.69
CA TYR A 512 -7.20 -28.55 -5.42
C TYR A 512 -7.80 -27.68 -6.53
N LEU A 513 -7.00 -26.75 -7.07
CA LEU A 513 -7.39 -25.87 -8.17
C LEU A 513 -7.34 -26.55 -9.55
N ASN A 514 -6.86 -27.80 -9.64
CA ASN A 514 -6.54 -28.48 -10.89
C ASN A 514 -5.66 -27.62 -11.82
N ALA A 515 -4.67 -26.95 -11.22
CA ALA A 515 -3.82 -25.97 -11.87
C ALA A 515 -2.44 -26.58 -12.18
N LYS A 516 -1.99 -26.43 -13.43
CA LYS A 516 -0.64 -26.84 -13.85
C LYS A 516 0.28 -25.62 -13.94
N PRO A 517 1.30 -25.49 -13.06
CA PRO A 517 2.23 -24.37 -13.13
C PRO A 517 3.19 -24.49 -14.31
N ILE A 518 3.67 -23.35 -14.83
CA ILE A 518 4.63 -23.31 -15.94
C ILE A 518 6.04 -23.75 -15.47
N LEU A 519 6.47 -23.27 -14.32
CA LEU A 519 7.84 -23.44 -13.81
C LEU A 519 7.88 -24.29 -12.54
N ASN A 520 8.97 -25.02 -12.35
CA ASN A 520 9.33 -25.63 -11.07
C ASN A 520 10.82 -25.36 -10.81
N LEU A 521 11.09 -24.32 -10.01
CA LEU A 521 12.42 -23.74 -9.81
C LEU A 521 12.78 -23.59 -8.32
N ASP A 522 12.04 -24.28 -7.44
CA ASP A 522 12.19 -24.20 -5.98
C ASP A 522 12.06 -22.78 -5.37
N LEU A 523 11.40 -21.87 -6.11
CA LEU A 523 11.17 -20.50 -5.65
C LEU A 523 10.20 -20.47 -4.46
N ARG A 524 10.43 -19.52 -3.55
CA ARG A 524 9.61 -19.29 -2.34
C ARG A 524 9.73 -17.86 -1.84
N LEU A 525 10.07 -16.93 -2.75
CA LEU A 525 10.26 -15.53 -2.41
C LEU A 525 8.92 -14.78 -2.36
N GLY A 526 8.05 -15.02 -3.34
CA GLY A 526 6.83 -14.24 -3.53
C GLY A 526 7.09 -12.99 -4.35
N GLU A 527 6.45 -11.88 -3.98
CA GLU A 527 6.62 -10.54 -4.59
C GLU A 527 6.20 -10.47 -6.08
N GLY A 528 5.59 -11.53 -6.65
CA GLY A 528 5.29 -11.59 -8.08
C GLY A 528 6.47 -12.05 -8.94
N THR A 529 7.55 -12.52 -8.32
CA THR A 529 8.78 -12.89 -9.04
C THR A 529 8.58 -14.07 -10.00
N GLY A 530 7.78 -15.06 -9.64
CA GLY A 530 7.43 -16.16 -10.54
C GLY A 530 6.68 -15.69 -11.77
N CYS A 531 5.83 -14.65 -11.66
CA CYS A 531 5.17 -14.03 -12.82
C CYS A 531 6.20 -13.44 -13.80
N ALA A 532 7.14 -12.64 -13.29
CA ALA A 532 8.16 -12.00 -14.12
C ALA A 532 9.10 -13.04 -14.79
N VAL A 533 9.46 -14.11 -14.08
CA VAL A 533 10.33 -15.18 -14.60
C VAL A 533 9.59 -16.10 -15.59
N ALA A 534 8.28 -16.31 -15.45
CA ALA A 534 7.48 -17.07 -16.40
C ALA A 534 7.18 -16.29 -17.69
N PHE A 535 7.24 -14.95 -17.66
CA PHE A 535 6.84 -14.09 -18.75
C PHE A 535 7.50 -14.39 -20.12
N PRO A 536 8.82 -14.68 -20.22
CA PRO A 536 9.44 -15.12 -21.47
C PRO A 536 8.79 -16.36 -22.11
N ILE A 537 8.23 -17.27 -21.30
CA ILE A 537 7.55 -18.47 -21.81
C ILE A 537 6.22 -18.08 -22.44
N LEU A 538 5.51 -17.10 -21.88
CA LEU A 538 4.30 -16.54 -22.50
C LEU A 538 4.63 -15.83 -23.82
N LYS A 539 5.72 -15.06 -23.86
CA LYS A 539 6.22 -14.46 -25.11
C LYS A 539 6.58 -15.53 -26.15
N SER A 540 7.13 -16.66 -25.73
CA SER A 540 7.41 -17.79 -26.63
C SER A 540 6.13 -18.43 -27.17
N ALA A 541 5.09 -18.56 -26.33
CA ALA A 541 3.76 -19.03 -26.73
C ALA A 541 3.12 -18.08 -27.76
N GLU A 542 3.22 -16.76 -27.53
CA GLU A 542 2.77 -15.73 -28.49
C GLU A 542 3.52 -15.84 -29.82
N ALA A 543 4.85 -15.88 -29.78
CA ALA A 543 5.70 -15.87 -30.96
C ALA A 543 5.47 -17.09 -31.86
N PHE A 544 5.35 -18.31 -31.30
CA PHE A 544 5.14 -19.48 -32.17
C PHE A 544 3.79 -19.38 -32.90
N LEU A 545 2.72 -18.94 -32.24
CA LEU A 545 1.41 -18.90 -32.87
C LEU A 545 1.36 -17.85 -33.99
N ASN A 546 2.04 -16.73 -33.79
CA ASN A 546 2.03 -15.61 -34.74
C ASN A 546 3.06 -15.75 -35.87
N GLU A 547 4.25 -16.28 -35.58
CA GLU A 547 5.41 -16.18 -36.49
C GLU A 547 5.81 -17.51 -37.13
N MET A 548 5.53 -18.65 -36.47
CA MET A 548 5.90 -19.95 -37.02
C MET A 548 5.13 -20.23 -38.32
N ALA A 549 5.83 -20.69 -39.35
CA ALA A 549 5.22 -21.09 -40.62
C ALA A 549 4.21 -22.24 -40.41
N SER A 550 3.19 -22.30 -41.27
CA SER A 550 2.35 -23.48 -41.43
C SER A 550 2.98 -24.47 -42.42
N PHE A 551 2.57 -25.74 -42.37
CA PHE A 551 2.95 -26.76 -43.36
C PHE A 551 2.70 -26.28 -44.81
N GLU A 552 1.55 -25.64 -45.05
CA GLU A 552 1.18 -25.07 -46.34
C GLU A 552 2.16 -23.96 -46.77
N SER A 553 2.39 -22.96 -45.90
CA SER A 553 3.29 -21.84 -46.22
C SER A 553 4.76 -22.25 -46.39
N ALA A 554 5.17 -23.34 -45.75
CA ALA A 554 6.51 -23.89 -45.82
C ALA A 554 6.69 -24.93 -46.96
N GLY A 555 5.60 -25.30 -47.67
CA GLY A 555 5.64 -26.31 -48.72
C GLY A 555 5.97 -27.72 -48.22
N ILE A 556 5.66 -28.04 -46.96
CA ILE A 556 5.94 -29.34 -46.35
C ILE A 556 4.67 -30.20 -46.43
N SER A 557 4.81 -31.42 -46.94
CA SER A 557 3.70 -32.36 -47.06
C SER A 557 3.15 -32.75 -45.68
N ASN A 558 1.82 -32.70 -45.53
CA ASN A 558 1.15 -33.25 -44.34
C ASN A 558 1.40 -34.77 -44.26
N LYS A 559 1.45 -35.32 -43.04
CA LYS A 559 1.47 -36.77 -42.84
C LYS A 559 0.27 -37.40 -43.55
N SER A 560 0.57 -38.38 -44.41
CA SER A 560 -0.37 -39.33 -45.00
C SER A 560 -1.02 -40.23 -43.96
#